data_AF-A0A2G8KX62-F1
#
_entry.id   AF-A0A2G8KX62-F1
#
_cell.length_a   1.000
_cell.length_b   1.000
_cell.length_c   1.000
_cell.angle_alpha   90.00
_cell.angle_beta   90.00
_cell.angle_gamma   90.00
#
_symmetry.space_group_name_H-M   'P 1'
#
loop_
_entity.id
_entity.type
_entity.pdbx_description
1 polymer ?
#
loop_
_entity_poly.entity_id
_entity_poly.type
_entity_poly.pdbx_seq_one_letter_code
_entity_poly.pdbx_strand_id
1 'polypeptide(L)'
;MLGSFHTLMNLLGAIGTLMHDTGLASILEKIYGGNVVKLILTGKSVQRAIRGHLLLEKCLNGMLVSEIMDQDSEFADLVNECEETYTTLLEGKQASRSDLSDKKVKVKQKLEERKRGLAERSRTSKLWLTYMKMVKVARMLILADRLGSWSRHLSAVGECLSIFGAAGHFNYLKSAYMYLQNMSNLETRNPEVFRKFQEGFHVIRRTEQCCAGLGADLVIEQTLMRSLKSTGGLIRGSGMTEEQRTLWTMSSPVCSEYNIALQDFNHHAFTTSEQHKDSTEARMTRDHLDLRKLEERVQTYNPFSADDESFRNIVTGVEATQNVNVDDLFVVGQRMVDKLVGQLAFTWSFKRKDKAKTLGDAHAVKISTEESIDTALLFQRLIVISKAGDLSLGDVLEFELGPTPFAF
;
A
#
# COMPACT_ATOMS: atom_id res chain seq x y z
N MET A 1 19.06 3.52 10.94
CA MET A 1 18.47 2.90 9.72
C MET A 1 17.06 3.45 9.58
N LEU A 2 16.60 3.77 8.36
CA LEU A 2 15.19 4.11 8.14
C LEU A 2 14.36 2.84 8.31
N GLY A 3 13.39 2.84 9.22
CA GLY A 3 12.55 1.67 9.49
C GLY A 3 11.73 1.27 8.26
N SER A 4 11.88 0.03 7.79
CA SER A 4 11.25 -0.42 6.55
C SER A 4 9.74 -0.60 6.71
N PHE A 5 9.27 -1.02 7.89
CA PHE A 5 7.86 -1.10 8.19
C PHE A 5 7.20 0.28 8.24
N HIS A 6 7.83 1.27 8.87
CA HIS A 6 7.31 2.63 8.87
C HIS A 6 7.36 3.29 7.49
N THR A 7 8.35 2.94 6.66
CA THR A 7 8.41 3.36 5.26
C THR A 7 7.24 2.78 4.48
N LEU A 8 6.95 1.48 4.66
CA LEU A 8 5.80 0.81 4.04
C LEU A 8 4.46 1.40 4.51
N MET A 9 4.30 1.68 5.81
CA MET A 9 3.13 2.38 6.36
C MET A 9 2.88 3.71 5.64
N ASN A 10 3.93 4.51 5.47
CA ASN A 10 3.82 5.80 4.82
C ASN A 10 3.58 5.69 3.33
N LEU A 11 4.12 4.66 2.68
CA LEU A 11 3.85 4.38 1.27
C LEU A 11 2.38 4.03 1.07
N LEU A 12 1.81 3.18 1.92
CA LEU A 12 0.38 2.83 1.89
C LEU A 12 -0.51 4.06 2.16
N GLY A 13 -0.13 4.91 3.11
CA GLY A 13 -0.83 6.18 3.35
C GLY A 13 -0.71 7.17 2.18
N ALA A 14 0.44 7.20 1.51
CA ALA A 14 0.65 8.02 0.32
C ALA A 14 -0.20 7.54 -0.85
N ILE A 15 -0.33 6.22 -1.05
CA ILE A 15 -1.24 5.62 -2.03
C ILE A 15 -2.68 6.06 -1.75
N GLY A 16 -3.15 5.97 -0.50
CA GLY A 16 -4.50 6.40 -0.15
C GLY A 16 -4.72 7.91 -0.32
N THR A 17 -3.70 8.73 -0.06
CA THR A 17 -3.73 10.17 -0.31
C THR A 17 -3.84 10.47 -1.80
N LEU A 18 -3.01 9.84 -2.64
CA LEU A 18 -3.00 10.06 -4.09
C LEU A 18 -4.26 9.53 -4.79
N MET A 19 -4.84 8.45 -4.26
CA MET A 19 -6.08 7.85 -4.75
C MET A 19 -7.33 8.42 -4.04
N HIS A 20 -7.19 9.60 -3.42
CA HIS A 20 -8.31 10.23 -2.74
C HIS A 20 -9.39 10.65 -3.74
N ASP A 21 -10.60 10.14 -3.50
CA ASP A 21 -11.80 10.31 -4.32
C ASP A 21 -11.72 9.77 -5.76
N THR A 22 -10.94 8.70 -5.98
CA THR A 22 -10.91 8.03 -7.29
C THR A 22 -11.91 6.87 -7.40
N GLY A 23 -12.65 6.57 -6.32
CA GLY A 23 -13.46 5.34 -6.19
C GLY A 23 -12.73 4.16 -5.52
N LEU A 24 -11.42 4.28 -5.22
CA LEU A 24 -10.65 3.22 -4.53
C LEU A 24 -11.26 2.84 -3.17
N ALA A 25 -11.70 3.82 -2.38
CA ALA A 25 -12.34 3.58 -1.09
C ALA A 25 -13.59 2.72 -1.26
N SER A 26 -14.49 3.13 -2.15
CA SER A 26 -15.76 2.45 -2.43
C SER A 26 -15.58 1.03 -2.96
N ILE A 27 -14.51 0.77 -3.73
CA ILE A 27 -14.15 -0.59 -4.15
C ILE A 27 -13.71 -1.44 -2.95
N LEU A 28 -12.81 -0.93 -2.10
CA LEU A 28 -12.34 -1.66 -0.92
C LEU A 28 -13.44 -1.87 0.12
N GLU A 29 -14.44 -0.99 0.17
CA GLU A 29 -15.61 -1.12 1.04
C GLU A 29 -16.48 -2.34 0.72
N LYS A 30 -16.33 -2.94 -0.46
CA LYS A 30 -16.99 -4.20 -0.82
C LYS A 30 -16.52 -5.38 0.05
N ILE A 31 -15.28 -5.33 0.56
CA ILE A 31 -14.67 -6.42 1.34
C ILE A 31 -14.26 -6.00 2.76
N TYR A 32 -14.35 -4.71 3.08
CA TYR A 32 -14.04 -4.14 4.39
C TYR A 32 -15.10 -3.12 4.81
N GLY A 33 -15.38 -2.98 6.11
CA GLY A 33 -16.21 -1.87 6.58
C GLY A 33 -15.53 -0.51 6.40
N GLY A 34 -16.28 0.57 6.16
CA GLY A 34 -15.74 1.91 5.86
C GLY A 34 -14.73 2.44 6.89
N ASN A 35 -14.95 2.19 8.19
CA ASN A 35 -13.96 2.53 9.23
C ASN A 35 -12.62 1.81 9.05
N VAL A 36 -12.65 0.58 8.57
CA VAL A 36 -11.44 -0.19 8.26
C VAL A 36 -10.77 0.35 7.01
N VAL A 37 -11.54 0.70 5.98
CA VAL A 37 -11.01 1.30 4.75
C VAL A 37 -10.30 2.62 5.04
N LYS A 38 -10.84 3.47 5.92
CA LYS A 38 -10.14 4.68 6.39
C LYS A 38 -8.78 4.37 7.02
N LEU A 39 -8.67 3.30 7.81
CA LEU A 39 -7.39 2.88 8.38
C LEU A 39 -6.45 2.26 7.35
N ILE A 40 -6.98 1.61 6.31
CA ILE A 40 -6.21 1.08 5.18
C ILE A 40 -5.60 2.25 4.38
N LEU A 41 -6.42 3.21 3.97
CA LEU A 41 -6.00 4.34 3.12
C LEU A 41 -5.09 5.34 3.86
N THR A 42 -5.11 5.35 5.20
CA THR A 42 -4.14 6.11 6.00
C THR A 42 -2.87 5.34 6.34
N GLY A 43 -2.71 4.09 5.86
CA GLY A 43 -1.56 3.24 6.15
C GLY A 43 -1.49 2.71 7.60
N LYS A 44 -2.50 2.97 8.43
CA LYS A 44 -2.56 2.58 9.85
C LYS A 44 -2.90 1.11 10.06
N SER A 45 -3.54 0.46 9.09
CA SER A 45 -3.83 -0.97 9.12
C SER A 45 -3.03 -1.74 8.06
N VAL A 46 -1.71 -1.81 8.23
CA VAL A 46 -0.75 -2.32 7.22
C VAL A 46 -1.13 -3.67 6.65
N GLN A 47 -1.42 -4.68 7.49
CA GLN A 47 -1.73 -6.02 7.00
C GLN A 47 -3.00 -6.05 6.13
N ARG A 48 -4.03 -5.30 6.53
CA ARG A 48 -5.27 -5.20 5.76
C ARG A 48 -5.08 -4.37 4.49
N ALA A 49 -4.26 -3.32 4.55
CA ALA A 49 -3.94 -2.48 3.41
C ALA A 49 -3.18 -3.27 2.35
N ILE A 50 -2.12 -3.99 2.71
CA ILE A 50 -1.38 -4.87 1.80
C ILE A 50 -2.34 -5.87 1.15
N ARG A 51 -3.16 -6.58 1.95
CA ARG A 51 -4.13 -7.53 1.40
C ARG A 51 -5.10 -6.88 0.42
N GLY A 52 -5.75 -5.77 0.81
CA GLY A 52 -6.72 -5.08 -0.04
C GLY A 52 -6.13 -4.60 -1.36
N HIS A 53 -4.95 -3.97 -1.31
CA HIS A 53 -4.26 -3.51 -2.51
C HIS A 53 -3.80 -4.65 -3.41
N LEU A 54 -3.30 -5.77 -2.85
CA LEU A 54 -2.88 -6.94 -3.62
C LEU A 54 -4.05 -7.66 -4.30
N LEU A 55 -5.17 -7.81 -3.59
CA LEU A 55 -6.38 -8.41 -4.18
C LEU A 55 -6.91 -7.54 -5.32
N LEU A 56 -6.96 -6.22 -5.13
CA LEU A 56 -7.40 -5.30 -6.17
C LEU A 56 -6.44 -5.24 -7.36
N GLU A 57 -5.12 -5.20 -7.11
CA GLU A 57 -4.10 -5.30 -8.16
C GLU A 57 -4.24 -6.60 -8.96
N LYS A 58 -4.57 -7.72 -8.29
CA LYS A 58 -4.84 -9.00 -8.96
C LYS A 58 -6.07 -8.92 -9.86
N CYS A 59 -7.17 -8.32 -9.40
CA CYS A 59 -8.38 -8.14 -10.21
C CYS A 59 -8.10 -7.27 -11.46
N LEU A 60 -7.37 -6.16 -11.27
CA LEU A 60 -7.00 -5.25 -12.37
C LEU A 60 -6.08 -5.94 -13.40
N ASN A 61 -5.07 -6.70 -12.95
CA ASN A 61 -4.24 -7.47 -13.89
C ASN A 61 -5.04 -8.58 -14.58
N GLY A 62 -5.93 -9.27 -13.86
CA GLY A 62 -6.80 -10.31 -14.43
C GLY A 62 -7.68 -9.77 -15.55
N MET A 63 -8.29 -8.59 -15.34
CA MET A 63 -9.05 -7.89 -16.37
C MET A 63 -8.22 -7.57 -17.61
N LEU A 64 -7.01 -7.01 -17.44
CA LEU A 64 -6.12 -6.69 -18.56
C LEU A 64 -5.68 -7.96 -19.31
N VAL A 65 -5.33 -9.01 -18.59
CA VAL A 65 -4.90 -10.29 -19.20
C VAL A 65 -6.04 -10.93 -19.96
N SER A 66 -7.24 -11.01 -19.37
CA SER A 66 -8.43 -11.56 -20.03
C SER A 66 -8.73 -10.82 -21.34
N GLU A 67 -8.73 -9.48 -21.31
CA GLU A 67 -9.01 -8.69 -22.50
C GLU A 67 -7.99 -8.94 -23.63
N ILE A 68 -6.70 -9.11 -23.30
CA ILE A 68 -5.67 -9.43 -24.30
C ILE A 68 -5.88 -10.86 -24.82
N MET A 69 -6.18 -11.83 -23.95
CA MET A 69 -6.44 -13.21 -24.35
C MET A 69 -7.63 -13.32 -25.31
N ASP A 70 -8.67 -12.52 -25.11
CA ASP A 70 -9.83 -12.47 -26.00
C ASP A 70 -9.50 -11.91 -27.39
N GLN A 71 -8.45 -11.07 -27.49
CA GLN A 71 -8.03 -10.40 -28.73
C GLN A 71 -6.87 -11.12 -29.45
N ASP A 72 -6.10 -11.93 -28.74
CA ASP A 72 -4.83 -12.50 -29.19
C ASP A 72 -4.68 -13.95 -28.70
N SER A 73 -5.00 -14.91 -29.58
CA SER A 73 -4.94 -16.34 -29.27
C SER A 73 -3.51 -16.81 -28.97
N GLU A 74 -2.49 -16.24 -29.62
CA GLU A 74 -1.09 -16.59 -29.32
C GLU A 74 -0.69 -16.14 -27.92
N PHE A 75 -1.21 -15.00 -27.44
CA PHE A 75 -1.03 -14.59 -26.06
C PHE A 75 -1.74 -15.53 -25.08
N ALA A 76 -2.95 -15.99 -25.41
CA ALA A 76 -3.67 -16.96 -24.58
C ALA A 76 -2.88 -18.27 -24.44
N ASP A 77 -2.37 -18.82 -25.54
CA ASP A 77 -1.52 -20.02 -25.54
C ASP A 77 -0.26 -19.80 -24.70
N LEU A 78 0.42 -18.66 -24.88
CA LEU A 78 1.61 -18.31 -24.10
C LEU A 78 1.34 -18.23 -22.58
N VAL A 79 0.20 -17.68 -22.17
CA VAL A 79 -0.20 -17.59 -20.75
C VAL A 79 -0.50 -18.98 -20.19
N ASN A 80 -1.23 -19.81 -20.92
CA ASN A 80 -1.55 -21.18 -20.53
C ASN A 80 -0.27 -22.02 -20.37
N GLU A 81 0.66 -21.92 -21.32
CA GLU A 81 1.97 -22.58 -21.24
C GLU A 81 2.79 -22.10 -20.03
N CYS A 82 2.74 -20.81 -19.69
CA CYS A 82 3.39 -20.28 -18.49
C CYS A 82 2.79 -20.91 -17.22
N GLU A 83 1.46 -20.99 -17.13
CA GLU A 83 0.76 -21.56 -15.99
C GLU A 83 1.06 -23.05 -15.83
N GLU A 84 1.08 -23.80 -16.93
CA GLU A 84 1.39 -25.23 -16.93
C GLU A 84 2.85 -25.50 -16.51
N THR A 85 3.79 -24.70 -17.04
CA THR A 85 5.21 -24.75 -16.64
C THR A 85 5.38 -24.40 -15.16
N TYR A 86 4.68 -23.37 -14.68
CA TYR A 86 4.74 -22.94 -13.28
C TYR A 86 4.15 -24.00 -12.33
N THR A 87 3.03 -24.61 -12.69
CA THR A 87 2.38 -25.68 -11.91
C THR A 87 3.29 -26.90 -11.83
N THR A 88 3.89 -27.29 -12.96
CA THR A 88 4.86 -28.39 -13.02
C THR A 88 6.07 -28.14 -12.10
N LEU A 89 6.58 -26.90 -12.05
CA LEU A 89 7.65 -26.52 -11.13
C LEU A 89 7.24 -26.58 -9.65
N LEU A 90 6.00 -26.19 -9.32
CA LEU A 90 5.48 -26.25 -7.95
C LEU A 90 5.30 -27.70 -7.47
N GLU A 91 4.92 -28.60 -8.37
CA GLU A 91 4.82 -30.04 -8.10
C GLU A 91 6.20 -30.73 -7.97
N GLY A 92 7.30 -29.99 -8.14
CA GLY A 92 8.66 -30.51 -8.04
C GLY A 92 9.11 -31.35 -9.24
N LYS A 93 8.37 -31.32 -10.35
CA LYS A 93 8.72 -32.02 -11.60
C LYS A 93 9.81 -31.25 -12.35
N GLN A 94 10.54 -31.96 -13.22
CA GLN A 94 11.57 -31.37 -14.09
C GLN A 94 10.91 -30.47 -15.14
N ALA A 95 10.96 -29.16 -14.90
CA ALA A 95 10.57 -28.12 -15.84
C ALA A 95 11.67 -27.07 -15.93
N SER A 96 11.82 -26.47 -17.11
CA SER A 96 12.89 -25.50 -17.36
C SER A 96 12.56 -24.14 -16.74
N ARG A 97 13.36 -23.73 -15.74
CA ARG A 97 13.25 -22.39 -15.13
C ARG A 97 13.60 -21.26 -16.11
N SER A 98 14.51 -21.51 -17.06
CA SER A 98 14.85 -20.54 -18.09
C SER A 98 13.72 -20.36 -19.09
N ASP A 99 13.06 -21.45 -19.50
CA ASP A 99 11.89 -21.37 -20.39
C ASP A 99 10.75 -20.54 -19.76
N LEU A 100 10.42 -20.81 -18.48
CA LEU A 100 9.45 -19.98 -17.76
C LEU A 100 9.87 -18.51 -17.69
N SER A 101 11.17 -18.23 -17.50
CA SER A 101 11.68 -16.86 -17.47
C SER A 101 11.48 -16.17 -18.83
N ASP A 102 11.77 -16.84 -19.92
CA ASP A 102 11.66 -16.29 -21.28
C ASP A 102 10.20 -16.02 -21.65
N LYS A 103 9.30 -16.98 -21.37
CA LYS A 103 7.86 -16.83 -21.59
C LYS A 103 7.30 -15.68 -20.74
N LYS A 104 7.71 -15.57 -19.48
CA LYS A 104 7.33 -14.46 -18.59
C LYS A 104 7.76 -13.09 -19.13
N VAL A 105 8.93 -12.98 -19.76
CA VAL A 105 9.37 -11.73 -20.40
C VAL A 105 8.44 -11.34 -21.53
N LYS A 106 8.05 -12.28 -22.40
CA LYS A 106 7.10 -12.05 -23.49
C LYS A 106 5.72 -11.63 -22.98
N VAL A 107 5.18 -12.33 -21.98
CA VAL A 107 3.89 -11.96 -21.35
C VAL A 107 3.95 -10.56 -20.78
N LYS A 108 5.04 -10.23 -20.07
CA LYS A 108 5.25 -8.90 -19.51
C LYS A 108 5.31 -7.83 -20.61
N GLN A 109 5.96 -8.11 -21.74
CA GLN A 109 6.07 -7.15 -22.83
C GLN A 109 4.69 -6.81 -23.42
N LYS A 110 3.89 -7.81 -23.80
CA LYS A 110 2.52 -7.60 -24.33
C LYS A 110 1.63 -6.88 -23.32
N LEU A 111 1.74 -7.22 -22.03
CA LEU A 111 0.99 -6.54 -20.97
C LEU A 111 1.40 -5.06 -20.84
N GLU A 112 2.69 -4.73 -20.89
CA GLU A 112 3.15 -3.34 -20.83
C GLU A 112 2.80 -2.54 -22.10
N GLU A 113 2.73 -3.18 -23.28
CA GLU A 113 2.19 -2.58 -24.50
C GLU A 113 0.72 -2.19 -24.34
N ARG A 114 -0.11 -3.10 -23.84
CA ARG A 114 -1.53 -2.81 -23.56
C ARG A 114 -1.70 -1.67 -22.56
N LYS A 115 -0.93 -1.67 -21.48
CA LYS A 115 -0.96 -0.60 -20.47
C LYS A 115 -0.59 0.76 -21.06
N ARG A 116 0.39 0.83 -21.95
CA ARG A 116 0.74 2.10 -22.63
C ARG A 116 -0.43 2.61 -23.47
N GLY A 117 -1.04 1.76 -24.28
CA GLY A 117 -2.21 2.14 -25.08
C GLY A 117 -3.39 2.63 -24.24
N LEU A 118 -3.62 2.01 -23.07
CA LEU A 118 -4.65 2.46 -22.13
C LEU A 118 -4.33 3.82 -21.49
N ALA A 119 -3.07 4.04 -21.11
CA ALA A 119 -2.63 5.30 -20.50
C ALA A 119 -2.70 6.49 -21.47
N GLU A 120 -2.54 6.25 -22.77
CA GLU A 120 -2.66 7.27 -23.82
C GLU A 120 -4.13 7.62 -24.12
N ARG A 121 -5.05 6.67 -23.96
CA ARG A 121 -6.47 6.86 -24.27
C ARG A 121 -7.25 7.61 -23.19
N SER A 122 -6.97 7.36 -21.91
CA SER A 122 -7.72 7.99 -20.82
C SER A 122 -6.84 8.33 -19.62
N ARG A 123 -7.03 9.54 -19.08
CA ARG A 123 -6.36 9.99 -17.84
C ARG A 123 -6.76 9.14 -16.63
N THR A 124 -8.00 8.66 -16.61
CA THR A 124 -8.50 7.74 -15.57
C THR A 124 -7.73 6.42 -15.62
N SER A 125 -7.62 5.80 -16.80
CA SER A 125 -6.81 4.60 -17.03
C SER A 125 -5.36 4.81 -16.59
N LYS A 126 -4.75 5.94 -16.99
CA LYS A 126 -3.38 6.31 -16.61
C LYS A 126 -3.20 6.38 -15.10
N LEU A 127 -4.14 6.98 -14.36
CA LEU A 127 -4.09 7.02 -12.89
C LEU A 127 -4.15 5.63 -12.27
N TRP A 128 -5.07 4.77 -12.73
CA TRP A 128 -5.21 3.41 -12.19
C TRP A 128 -4.02 2.50 -12.51
N LEU A 129 -3.38 2.68 -13.68
CA LEU A 129 -2.10 2.03 -13.99
C LEU A 129 -0.96 2.54 -13.10
N THR A 130 -0.97 3.84 -12.80
CA THR A 130 -0.04 4.47 -11.87
C THR A 130 -0.23 3.95 -10.45
N TYR A 131 -1.48 3.71 -10.02
CA TYR A 131 -1.81 3.01 -8.78
C TYR A 131 -1.20 1.61 -8.72
N MET A 132 -1.36 0.80 -9.77
CA MET A 132 -0.73 -0.52 -9.85
C MET A 132 0.80 -0.41 -9.72
N LYS A 133 1.43 0.61 -10.32
CA LYS A 133 2.85 0.87 -10.14
C LYS A 133 3.21 1.20 -8.69
N MET A 134 2.40 1.97 -7.97
CA MET A 134 2.64 2.23 -6.53
C MET A 134 2.51 0.96 -5.68
N VAL A 135 1.51 0.11 -5.95
CA VAL A 135 1.36 -1.19 -5.26
C VAL A 135 2.56 -2.10 -5.53
N LYS A 136 3.07 -2.09 -6.77
CA LYS A 136 4.32 -2.77 -7.12
C LYS A 136 5.52 -2.26 -6.31
N VAL A 137 5.65 -0.96 -6.07
CA VAL A 137 6.71 -0.41 -5.19
C VAL A 137 6.58 -0.96 -3.77
N ALA A 138 5.36 -1.03 -3.22
CA ALA A 138 5.13 -1.63 -1.91
C ALA A 138 5.55 -3.10 -1.86
N ARG A 139 5.23 -3.87 -2.92
CA ARG A 139 5.69 -5.26 -3.06
C ARG A 139 7.21 -5.39 -3.16
N MET A 140 7.87 -4.49 -3.89
CA MET A 140 9.34 -4.51 -4.00
C MET A 140 10.01 -4.28 -2.65
N LEU A 141 9.48 -3.36 -1.83
CA LEU A 141 9.98 -3.11 -0.48
C LEU A 141 9.81 -4.34 0.42
N ILE A 142 8.62 -4.95 0.42
CA ILE A 142 8.35 -6.19 1.17
C ILE A 142 9.28 -7.31 0.71
N LEU A 143 9.41 -7.51 -0.60
CA LEU A 143 10.24 -8.57 -1.17
C LEU A 143 11.72 -8.37 -0.83
N ALA A 144 12.21 -7.14 -0.89
CA ALA A 144 13.59 -6.81 -0.55
C ALA A 144 13.92 -7.23 0.89
N ASP A 145 13.05 -6.87 1.84
CA ASP A 145 13.21 -7.24 3.25
C ASP A 145 13.10 -8.75 3.45
N ARG A 146 12.10 -9.38 2.83
CA ARG A 146 11.90 -10.84 2.92
C ARG A 146 13.12 -11.62 2.44
N LEU A 147 13.73 -11.17 1.35
CA LEU A 147 14.95 -11.76 0.80
C LEU A 147 16.23 -11.32 1.55
N GLY A 148 16.17 -10.29 2.39
CA GLY A 148 17.36 -9.64 2.95
C GLY A 148 18.31 -9.11 1.87
N SER A 149 17.77 -8.57 0.77
CA SER A 149 18.55 -8.10 -0.36
C SER A 149 18.76 -6.59 -0.29
N TRP A 150 19.97 -6.16 0.10
CA TRP A 150 20.28 -4.76 0.37
C TRP A 150 20.12 -3.84 -0.86
N SER A 151 20.63 -4.28 -2.02
CA SER A 151 20.49 -3.53 -3.27
C SER A 151 19.03 -3.32 -3.67
N ARG A 152 18.19 -4.36 -3.54
CA ARG A 152 16.75 -4.28 -3.80
C ARG A 152 16.05 -3.37 -2.80
N HIS A 153 16.49 -3.37 -1.53
CA HIS A 153 15.94 -2.50 -0.50
C HIS A 153 16.18 -1.03 -0.84
N LEU A 154 17.42 -0.66 -1.19
CA LEU A 154 17.75 0.72 -1.60
C LEU A 154 17.01 1.13 -2.87
N SER A 155 16.92 0.24 -3.86
CA SER A 155 16.13 0.50 -5.08
C SER A 155 14.65 0.75 -4.76
N ALA A 156 14.04 -0.08 -3.91
CA ALA A 156 12.64 0.10 -3.51
C ALA A 156 12.41 1.41 -2.75
N VAL A 157 13.31 1.79 -1.83
CA VAL A 157 13.23 3.08 -1.12
C VAL A 157 13.42 4.26 -2.08
N GLY A 158 14.27 4.13 -3.09
CA GLY A 158 14.42 5.12 -4.17
C GLY A 158 13.11 5.36 -4.94
N GLU A 159 12.42 4.28 -5.31
CA GLU A 159 11.11 4.36 -6.00
C GLU A 159 10.02 5.01 -5.13
N CYS A 160 10.13 4.95 -3.81
CA CYS A 160 9.20 5.63 -2.90
C CYS A 160 9.34 7.16 -2.92
N LEU A 161 10.49 7.72 -3.30
CA LEU A 161 10.75 9.16 -3.20
C LEU A 161 9.71 9.98 -3.97
N SER A 162 9.50 9.66 -5.25
CA SER A 162 8.54 10.37 -6.09
C SER A 162 7.11 10.22 -5.57
N ILE A 163 6.76 9.06 -5.00
CA ILE A 163 5.44 8.84 -4.41
C ILE A 163 5.26 9.72 -3.16
N PHE A 164 6.26 9.79 -2.28
CA PHE A 164 6.22 10.66 -1.10
C PHE A 164 6.16 12.15 -1.45
N GLY A 165 6.92 12.57 -2.46
CA GLY A 165 6.89 13.95 -2.96
C GLY A 165 5.53 14.32 -3.53
N ALA A 166 4.95 13.46 -4.37
CA ALA A 166 3.63 13.69 -4.96
C ALA A 166 2.52 13.69 -3.91
N ALA A 167 2.57 12.81 -2.92
CA ALA A 167 1.57 12.74 -1.85
C ALA A 167 1.70 13.88 -0.81
N GLY A 168 2.80 14.63 -0.82
CA GLY A 168 3.08 15.64 0.21
C GLY A 168 3.57 15.05 1.54
N HIS A 169 4.04 13.81 1.54
CA HIS A 169 4.66 13.15 2.71
C HIS A 169 6.12 13.63 2.88
N PHE A 170 6.31 14.94 3.00
CA PHE A 170 7.61 15.60 2.89
C PHE A 170 8.64 15.17 3.94
N ASN A 171 8.20 14.85 5.16
CA ASN A 171 9.11 14.38 6.21
C ASN A 171 9.71 13.01 5.87
N TYR A 172 8.91 12.13 5.25
CA TYR A 172 9.39 10.83 4.77
C TYR A 172 10.22 10.99 3.50
N LEU A 173 9.84 11.88 2.58
CA LEU A 173 10.68 12.21 1.43
C LEU A 173 12.09 12.65 1.88
N LYS A 174 12.19 13.62 2.80
CA LYS A 174 13.48 14.11 3.29
C LYS A 174 14.29 13.02 4.00
N SER A 175 13.64 12.27 4.89
CA SER A 175 14.29 11.18 5.64
C SER A 175 14.79 10.07 4.71
N ALA A 176 13.97 9.68 3.72
CA ALA A 176 14.33 8.66 2.74
C ALA A 176 15.45 9.12 1.80
N TYR A 177 15.40 10.37 1.34
CA TYR A 177 16.45 10.94 0.50
C TYR A 177 17.81 10.98 1.23
N MET A 178 17.83 11.49 2.46
CA MET A 178 19.04 11.51 3.29
C MET A 178 19.53 10.08 3.62
N TYR A 179 18.60 9.17 3.89
CA TYR A 179 18.92 7.76 4.11
C TYR A 179 19.64 7.17 2.89
N LEU A 180 19.09 7.33 1.68
CA LEU A 180 19.71 6.82 0.46
C LEU A 180 21.10 7.40 0.24
N GLN A 181 21.31 8.71 0.42
CA GLN A 181 22.64 9.32 0.31
C GLN A 181 23.65 8.72 1.29
N ASN A 182 23.23 8.48 2.55
CA ASN A 182 24.09 7.86 3.54
C ASN A 182 24.38 6.39 3.21
N MET A 183 23.39 5.66 2.70
CA MET A 183 23.54 4.25 2.34
C MET A 183 24.38 4.05 1.07
N SER A 184 24.32 4.98 0.11
CA SER A 184 25.18 4.97 -1.09
C SER A 184 26.66 5.17 -0.74
N ASN A 185 26.96 5.92 0.31
CA ASN A 185 28.33 6.15 0.80
C ASN A 185 28.74 5.16 1.90
N LEU A 186 27.92 4.15 2.19
CA LEU A 186 28.14 3.25 3.32
C LEU A 186 29.39 2.40 3.12
N GLU A 187 29.67 1.97 1.89
CA GLU A 187 30.86 1.18 1.54
C GLU A 187 32.15 1.91 1.91
N THR A 188 32.24 3.21 1.60
CA THR A 188 33.42 4.02 1.93
C THR A 188 33.47 4.41 3.41
N ARG A 189 32.32 4.79 4.00
CA ARG A 189 32.29 5.29 5.39
C ARG A 189 32.42 4.18 6.43
N ASN A 190 31.82 3.02 6.18
CA ASN A 190 31.79 1.88 7.09
C ASN A 190 31.77 0.55 6.30
N PRO A 191 32.92 0.10 5.74
CA PRO A 191 33.00 -1.10 4.90
C PRO A 191 32.48 -2.37 5.58
N GLU A 192 32.73 -2.54 6.89
CA GLU A 192 32.28 -3.70 7.64
C GLU A 192 30.75 -3.78 7.72
N VAL A 193 30.10 -2.64 7.99
CA VAL A 193 28.63 -2.55 8.04
C VAL A 193 28.04 -2.81 6.67
N PHE A 194 28.66 -2.26 5.61
CA PHE A 194 28.24 -2.52 4.23
C PHE A 194 28.31 -4.01 3.89
N ARG A 195 29.40 -4.70 4.23
CA ARG A 195 29.54 -6.16 4.03
C ARG A 195 28.42 -6.92 4.74
N LYS A 196 28.17 -6.62 6.03
CA LYS A 196 27.07 -7.24 6.78
C LYS A 196 25.70 -6.97 6.14
N PHE A 197 25.47 -5.78 5.62
CA PHE A 197 24.20 -5.47 4.95
C PHE A 197 24.03 -6.25 3.65
N GLN A 198 25.08 -6.41 2.84
CA GLN A 198 25.08 -7.24 1.63
C GLN A 198 24.81 -8.71 1.94
N GLU A 199 25.31 -9.20 3.08
CA GLU A 199 25.02 -10.55 3.61
C GLU A 199 23.59 -10.70 4.17
N GLY A 200 22.81 -9.61 4.21
CA GLY A 200 21.41 -9.61 4.65
C GLY A 200 21.19 -9.33 6.12
N PHE A 201 22.23 -8.95 6.89
CA PHE A 201 22.10 -8.63 8.33
C PHE A 201 21.36 -7.31 8.62
N HIS A 202 20.82 -6.63 7.60
CA HIS A 202 19.94 -5.49 7.79
C HIS A 202 18.48 -5.91 8.10
N VAL A 203 18.14 -7.18 7.91
CA VAL A 203 16.85 -7.77 8.30
C VAL A 203 17.02 -8.80 9.41
N ILE A 204 15.96 -8.98 10.18
CA ILE A 204 15.90 -10.00 11.23
C ILE A 204 15.29 -11.27 10.63
N ARG A 205 15.93 -12.42 10.86
CA ARG A 205 15.44 -13.74 10.50
C ARG A 205 15.31 -14.58 11.76
N ARG A 206 14.24 -15.37 11.86
CA ARG A 206 14.04 -16.35 12.93
C ARG A 206 14.32 -17.79 12.48
N THR A 207 14.33 -18.00 11.16
CA THR A 207 14.56 -19.29 10.52
C THR A 207 15.46 -19.07 9.30
N GLU A 208 16.11 -20.12 8.85
CA GLU A 208 16.93 -20.14 7.62
C GLU A 208 16.09 -20.29 6.34
N GLN A 209 14.75 -20.27 6.45
CA GLN A 209 13.87 -20.39 5.30
C GLN A 209 14.02 -19.19 4.35
N CYS A 210 13.90 -19.46 3.05
CA CYS A 210 13.85 -18.40 2.06
C CYS A 210 12.66 -17.47 2.36
N CYS A 211 12.83 -16.17 2.11
CA CYS A 211 11.81 -15.15 2.37
C CYS A 211 11.42 -14.95 3.85
N ALA A 212 12.20 -15.43 4.82
CA ALA A 212 11.92 -15.27 6.25
C ALA A 212 12.30 -13.89 6.84
N GLY A 213 12.93 -13.01 6.06
CA GLY A 213 13.40 -11.70 6.54
C GLY A 213 12.27 -10.76 6.96
N LEU A 214 12.49 -10.03 8.06
CA LEU A 214 11.60 -8.99 8.58
C LEU A 214 12.39 -7.72 8.92
N GLY A 215 11.81 -6.56 8.64
CA GLY A 215 12.37 -5.28 9.08
C GLY A 215 12.51 -5.22 10.60
N ALA A 216 13.63 -4.66 11.08
CA ALA A 216 13.90 -4.60 12.52
C ALA A 216 12.82 -3.85 13.30
N ASP A 217 12.31 -2.75 12.75
CA ASP A 217 11.23 -1.95 13.34
C ASP A 217 9.90 -2.72 13.41
N LEU A 218 9.61 -3.59 12.44
CA LEU A 218 8.44 -4.48 12.51
C LEU A 218 8.55 -5.47 13.67
N VAL A 219 9.72 -6.09 13.83
CA VAL A 219 9.95 -7.07 14.89
C VAL A 219 9.88 -6.40 16.25
N ILE A 220 10.47 -5.21 16.38
CA ILE A 220 10.37 -4.39 17.59
C ILE A 220 8.89 -4.09 17.88
N GLU A 221 8.12 -3.59 16.92
CA GLU A 221 6.71 -3.23 17.17
C GLU A 221 5.85 -4.46 17.53
N GLN A 222 6.01 -5.58 16.81
CA GLN A 222 5.16 -6.75 16.99
C GLN A 222 5.56 -7.67 18.14
N THR A 223 6.83 -7.65 18.54
CA THR A 223 7.36 -8.54 19.58
C THR A 223 7.59 -7.77 20.86
N LEU A 224 8.45 -6.75 20.83
CA LEU A 224 8.84 -5.99 22.01
C LEU A 224 7.73 -5.02 22.43
N MET A 225 7.29 -4.13 21.54
CA MET A 225 6.27 -3.13 21.89
C MET A 225 4.93 -3.79 22.22
N ARG A 226 4.59 -4.91 21.58
CA ARG A 226 3.37 -5.66 21.90
C ARG A 226 3.40 -6.24 23.31
N SER A 227 4.52 -6.82 23.75
CA SER A 227 4.64 -7.34 25.13
C SER A 227 4.59 -6.21 26.17
N LEU A 228 5.14 -5.04 25.83
CA LEU A 228 5.06 -3.83 26.66
C LEU A 228 3.64 -3.25 26.75
N LYS A 229 2.83 -3.38 25.70
CA LYS A 229 1.47 -2.82 25.61
C LYS A 229 0.37 -3.80 26.04
N SER A 230 0.65 -5.10 26.13
CA SER A 230 -0.31 -6.11 26.60
C SER A 230 -0.62 -5.97 28.09
N THR A 231 -1.69 -6.61 28.55
CA THR A 231 -2.03 -6.69 29.98
C THR A 231 -0.85 -7.29 30.75
N GLY A 232 -0.37 -6.60 31.81
CA GLY A 232 0.85 -6.95 32.54
C GLY A 232 2.15 -6.38 31.95
N GLY A 233 2.06 -5.61 30.87
CA GLY A 233 3.18 -4.89 30.26
C GLY A 233 3.34 -3.46 30.78
N LEU A 234 4.51 -2.88 30.49
CA LEU A 234 4.99 -1.58 30.98
C LEU A 234 4.11 -0.35 30.70
N ILE A 235 3.29 -0.38 29.66
CA ILE A 235 2.64 0.83 29.11
C ILE A 235 1.14 0.87 29.46
N ARG A 236 0.57 -0.19 30.04
CA ARG A 236 -0.82 -0.21 30.51
C ARG A 236 -0.90 0.13 32.00
N GLY A 237 -1.39 1.32 32.35
CA GLY A 237 -1.66 1.74 33.73
C GLY A 237 -1.09 3.13 34.08
N SER A 238 -1.14 3.52 35.36
CA SER A 238 -0.33 4.62 35.90
C SER A 238 1.13 4.19 35.80
N GLY A 239 1.94 4.86 34.96
CA GLY A 239 3.27 4.41 34.57
C GLY A 239 4.15 3.84 35.70
N MET A 240 5.02 2.88 35.34
CA MET A 240 5.91 2.21 36.29
C MET A 240 7.03 3.13 36.81
N THR A 241 7.48 2.92 38.05
CA THR A 241 8.70 3.55 38.58
C THR A 241 9.95 3.00 37.88
N GLU A 242 11.10 3.66 38.04
CA GLU A 242 12.36 3.22 37.41
C GLU A 242 12.81 1.83 37.87
N GLU A 243 12.58 1.52 39.15
CA GLU A 243 12.88 0.23 39.75
C GLU A 243 12.00 -0.86 39.14
N GLN A 244 10.71 -0.58 38.95
CA GLN A 244 9.77 -1.49 38.31
C GLN A 244 10.13 -1.74 36.85
N ARG A 245 10.57 -0.70 36.11
CA ARG A 245 11.09 -0.86 34.74
C ARG A 245 12.30 -1.78 34.71
N THR A 246 13.25 -1.55 35.60
CA THR A 246 14.48 -2.34 35.70
C THR A 246 14.17 -3.80 36.02
N LEU A 247 13.30 -4.05 37.01
CA LEU A 247 12.87 -5.40 37.37
C LEU A 247 12.21 -6.12 36.18
N TRP A 248 11.33 -5.44 35.45
CA TRP A 248 10.68 -6.02 34.27
C TRP A 248 11.70 -6.33 33.17
N THR A 249 12.61 -5.41 32.85
CA THR A 249 13.64 -5.60 31.82
C THR A 249 14.58 -6.76 32.17
N MET A 250 14.98 -6.88 33.44
CA MET A 250 15.88 -7.96 33.89
C MET A 250 15.18 -9.31 34.02
N SER A 251 13.90 -9.33 34.40
CA SER A 251 13.13 -10.57 34.56
C SER A 251 12.55 -11.10 33.25
N SER A 252 12.31 -10.27 32.23
CA SER A 252 11.68 -10.70 30.99
C SER A 252 12.43 -11.81 30.22
N PRO A 253 13.77 -11.78 30.06
CA PRO A 253 14.49 -12.90 29.43
C PRO A 253 14.37 -14.19 30.24
N VAL A 254 14.53 -14.09 31.56
CA VAL A 254 14.44 -15.22 32.50
C VAL A 254 13.06 -15.85 32.46
N CYS A 255 11.99 -15.05 32.54
CA CYS A 255 10.62 -15.53 32.43
C CYS A 255 10.32 -16.14 31.06
N SER A 256 10.94 -15.62 29.98
CA SER A 256 10.81 -16.22 28.64
C SER A 256 11.45 -17.61 28.58
N GLU A 257 12.62 -17.80 29.19
CA GLU A 257 13.28 -19.11 29.29
C GLU A 257 12.43 -20.12 30.08
N TYR A 258 11.91 -19.73 31.24
CA TYR A 258 10.99 -20.58 32.01
C TYR A 258 9.72 -20.92 31.21
N ASN A 259 9.16 -19.98 30.47
CA ASN A 259 7.99 -20.23 29.63
C ASN A 259 8.30 -21.21 28.49
N ILE A 260 9.46 -21.13 27.86
CA ILE A 260 9.91 -22.11 26.85
C ILE A 260 10.07 -23.48 27.50
N ALA A 261 10.78 -23.57 28.63
CA ALA A 261 10.98 -24.83 29.35
C ALA A 261 9.66 -25.47 29.81
N LEU A 262 8.67 -24.67 30.23
CA LEU A 262 7.33 -25.15 30.59
C LEU A 262 6.53 -25.64 29.38
N GLN A 263 6.69 -25.01 28.21
CA GLN A 263 6.06 -25.49 26.97
C GLN A 263 6.64 -26.84 26.54
N ASP A 264 7.97 -26.97 26.60
CA ASP A 264 8.68 -28.20 26.29
C ASP A 264 8.30 -29.33 27.27
N PHE A 265 8.25 -29.02 28.57
CA PHE A 265 7.86 -29.97 29.62
C PHE A 265 6.42 -30.47 29.44
N ASN A 266 5.49 -29.58 29.10
CA ASN A 266 4.09 -29.95 28.93
C ASN A 266 3.80 -30.55 27.54
N HIS A 267 4.77 -30.62 26.64
CA HIS A 267 4.57 -30.94 25.21
C HIS A 267 3.50 -30.05 24.52
N HIS A 268 3.20 -28.90 25.13
CA HIS A 268 2.28 -27.91 24.59
C HIS A 268 3.13 -26.77 24.04
N ALA A 269 3.65 -26.97 22.84
CA ALA A 269 4.28 -25.91 22.10
C ALA A 269 3.18 -24.93 21.63
N PHE A 270 3.17 -23.71 22.16
CA PHE A 270 2.37 -22.61 21.56
C PHE A 270 3.02 -22.09 20.26
N THR A 271 3.88 -22.90 19.63
CA THR A 271 4.51 -22.61 18.35
C THR A 271 3.42 -22.41 17.32
N THR A 272 3.44 -21.23 16.70
CA THR A 272 2.75 -21.01 15.44
C THR A 272 3.32 -22.00 14.42
N SER A 273 2.43 -22.75 13.75
CA SER A 273 2.76 -23.63 12.62
C SER A 273 3.85 -23.06 11.71
N GLU A 274 4.71 -23.92 11.17
CA GLU A 274 5.66 -23.62 10.07
C GLU A 274 4.94 -23.01 8.85
N GLN A 275 3.63 -23.22 8.74
CA GLN A 275 2.81 -22.64 7.70
C GLN A 275 2.57 -21.15 7.96
N HIS A 276 2.97 -20.32 6.99
CA HIS A 276 2.68 -18.90 7.01
C HIS A 276 1.17 -18.68 7.19
N LYS A 277 0.77 -17.80 8.12
CA LYS A 277 -0.65 -17.53 8.45
C LYS A 277 -1.54 -17.23 7.24
N ASP A 278 -0.94 -16.68 6.18
CA ASP A 278 -1.66 -16.31 4.96
C ASP A 278 -1.83 -17.47 3.97
N SER A 279 -1.12 -18.58 4.19
CA SER A 279 -1.22 -19.83 3.42
C SER A 279 -2.19 -20.84 4.02
N THR A 280 -2.91 -20.46 5.09
CA THR A 280 -3.94 -21.30 5.71
C THR A 280 -5.16 -21.42 4.78
N GLU A 281 -5.79 -22.60 4.73
CA GLU A 281 -6.97 -22.83 3.89
C GLU A 281 -8.09 -21.81 4.17
N ALA A 282 -8.36 -21.51 5.45
CA ALA A 282 -9.32 -20.49 5.84
C ALA A 282 -8.96 -19.08 5.31
N ARG A 283 -7.67 -18.73 5.24
CA ARG A 283 -7.25 -17.47 4.59
C ARG A 283 -7.50 -17.54 3.09
N MET A 284 -7.06 -18.60 2.43
CA MET A 284 -7.20 -18.76 0.97
C MET A 284 -8.66 -18.69 0.55
N THR A 285 -9.55 -19.45 1.21
CA THR A 285 -11.00 -19.44 0.93
C THR A 285 -11.61 -18.06 1.08
N ARG A 286 -11.26 -17.32 2.15
CA ARG A 286 -11.73 -15.93 2.30
C ARG A 286 -11.18 -15.03 1.19
N ASP A 287 -9.91 -15.16 0.85
CA ASP A 287 -9.27 -14.33 -0.18
C ASP A 287 -9.89 -14.61 -1.56
N HIS A 288 -10.22 -15.85 -1.89
CA HIS A 288 -10.97 -16.22 -3.10
C HIS A 288 -12.40 -15.66 -3.11
N LEU A 289 -13.11 -15.69 -1.98
CA LEU A 289 -14.44 -15.09 -1.87
C LEU A 289 -14.39 -13.57 -2.08
N ASP A 290 -13.45 -12.90 -1.43
CA ASP A 290 -13.30 -11.45 -1.53
C ASP A 290 -12.77 -11.01 -2.90
N LEU A 291 -11.92 -11.81 -3.55
CA LEU A 291 -11.47 -11.58 -4.92
C LEU A 291 -12.65 -11.53 -5.89
N ARG A 292 -13.57 -12.51 -5.84
CA ARG A 292 -14.77 -12.52 -6.69
C ARG A 292 -15.64 -11.27 -6.52
N LYS A 293 -15.85 -10.85 -5.27
CA LYS A 293 -16.59 -9.62 -4.97
C LYS A 293 -15.93 -8.37 -5.56
N LEU A 294 -14.60 -8.33 -5.58
CA LEU A 294 -13.84 -7.23 -6.18
C LEU A 294 -13.85 -7.31 -7.70
N GLU A 295 -13.76 -8.50 -8.29
CA GLU A 295 -13.86 -8.71 -9.74
C GLU A 295 -15.20 -8.19 -10.28
N GLU A 296 -16.31 -8.57 -9.65
CA GLU A 296 -17.65 -8.03 -9.97
C GLU A 296 -17.66 -6.50 -9.93
N ARG A 297 -17.07 -5.91 -8.89
CA ARG A 297 -17.06 -4.45 -8.69
C ARG A 297 -16.21 -3.75 -9.75
N VAL A 298 -15.02 -4.26 -10.06
CA VAL A 298 -14.13 -3.65 -11.06
C VAL A 298 -14.69 -3.83 -12.47
N GLN A 299 -15.37 -4.94 -12.76
CA GLN A 299 -16.09 -5.11 -14.03
C GLN A 299 -17.22 -4.10 -14.20
N THR A 300 -17.98 -3.81 -13.13
CA THR A 300 -19.02 -2.76 -13.16
C THR A 300 -18.40 -1.36 -13.33
N TYR A 301 -17.36 -1.06 -12.55
CA TYR A 301 -16.70 0.25 -12.54
C TYR A 301 -15.32 0.15 -13.17
N ASN A 302 -15.28 -0.14 -14.48
CA ASN A 302 -14.04 -0.43 -15.18
C ASN A 302 -13.19 0.84 -15.35
N PRO A 303 -11.99 0.93 -14.71
CA PRO A 303 -11.12 2.09 -14.87
C PRO A 303 -10.46 2.20 -16.25
N PHE A 304 -10.57 1.16 -17.09
CA PHE A 304 -9.97 1.03 -18.40
C PHE A 304 -10.98 1.12 -19.57
N SER A 305 -12.21 1.57 -19.29
CA SER A 305 -13.23 1.79 -20.33
C SER A 305 -12.74 2.72 -21.44
N ALA A 306 -13.01 2.36 -22.70
CA ALA A 306 -12.54 3.09 -23.88
C ALA A 306 -13.21 4.45 -24.08
N ASP A 307 -14.37 4.69 -23.46
CA ASP A 307 -15.31 5.72 -23.88
C ASP A 307 -15.18 7.05 -23.14
N ASP A 308 -14.05 7.34 -22.50
CA ASP A 308 -13.97 8.58 -21.72
C ASP A 308 -12.63 9.30 -21.77
N GLU A 309 -12.67 10.45 -22.44
CA GLU A 309 -11.65 11.49 -22.39
C GLU A 309 -11.62 12.18 -21.01
N SER A 310 -12.70 12.08 -20.23
CA SER A 310 -12.79 12.70 -18.92
C SER A 310 -11.96 11.96 -17.86
N PHE A 311 -11.37 12.74 -16.97
CA PHE A 311 -10.69 12.22 -15.80
C PHE A 311 -11.69 12.18 -14.66
N ARG A 312 -12.14 11.00 -14.21
CA ARG A 312 -13.28 10.89 -13.29
C ARG A 312 -13.11 9.88 -12.17
N ASN A 313 -13.93 10.03 -11.14
CA ASN A 313 -14.15 8.98 -10.15
C ASN A 313 -14.92 7.82 -10.82
N ILE A 314 -14.36 6.62 -10.78
CA ILE A 314 -14.93 5.48 -11.54
C ILE A 314 -16.23 4.95 -10.94
N VAL A 315 -16.57 5.30 -9.70
CA VAL A 315 -17.81 4.84 -9.03
C VAL A 315 -18.92 5.87 -9.12
N THR A 316 -18.61 7.15 -8.89
CA THR A 316 -19.61 8.23 -8.95
C THR A 316 -19.73 8.87 -10.32
N GLY A 317 -18.77 8.67 -11.22
CA GLY A 317 -18.73 9.30 -12.53
C GLY A 317 -18.30 10.77 -12.50
N VAL A 318 -17.96 11.31 -11.34
CA VAL A 318 -17.69 12.74 -11.16
C VAL A 318 -16.37 13.11 -11.81
N GLU A 319 -16.42 14.07 -12.73
CA GLU A 319 -15.25 14.57 -13.44
C GLU A 319 -14.35 15.44 -12.55
N ALA A 320 -13.05 15.33 -12.79
CA ALA A 320 -12.01 16.09 -12.14
C ALA A 320 -12.00 17.52 -12.65
N THR A 321 -11.74 18.46 -11.75
CA THR A 321 -11.51 19.87 -12.13
C THR A 321 -10.23 20.01 -12.97
N GLN A 322 -10.15 21.06 -13.79
CA GLN A 322 -9.02 21.35 -14.68
C GLN A 322 -7.64 21.38 -13.99
N ASN A 323 -7.62 21.56 -12.66
CA ASN A 323 -6.40 21.67 -11.87
C ASN A 323 -5.83 20.34 -11.36
N VAL A 324 -6.56 19.23 -11.49
CA VAL A 324 -6.12 17.92 -10.99
C VAL A 324 -5.03 17.36 -11.89
N ASN A 325 -3.92 16.90 -11.30
CA ASN A 325 -2.73 16.43 -12.02
C ASN A 325 -2.11 15.14 -11.45
N VAL A 326 -2.87 14.39 -10.64
CA VAL A 326 -2.38 13.17 -9.99
C VAL A 326 -2.11 12.01 -10.96
N ASP A 327 -2.65 12.06 -12.18
CA ASP A 327 -2.31 11.14 -13.27
C ASP A 327 -0.84 11.25 -13.71
N ASP A 328 -0.17 12.38 -13.43
CA ASP A 328 1.26 12.61 -13.65
C ASP A 328 2.08 12.60 -12.35
N LEU A 329 1.63 11.87 -11.32
CA LEU A 329 2.25 11.92 -9.98
C LEU A 329 3.76 11.65 -9.98
N PHE A 330 4.27 10.76 -10.85
CA PHE A 330 5.71 10.47 -10.87
C PHE A 330 6.53 11.66 -11.38
N VAL A 331 5.98 12.46 -12.31
CA VAL A 331 6.61 13.69 -12.81
C VAL A 331 6.55 14.79 -11.77
N VAL A 332 5.42 14.93 -11.06
CA VAL A 332 5.28 15.87 -9.95
C VAL A 332 6.22 15.51 -8.80
N GLY A 333 6.26 14.23 -8.45
CA GLY A 333 7.13 13.66 -7.42
C GLY A 333 8.60 13.86 -7.73
N GLN A 334 9.03 13.56 -8.96
CA GLN A 334 10.42 13.75 -9.37
C GLN A 334 10.85 15.21 -9.28
N ARG A 335 10.00 16.16 -9.71
CA ARG A 335 10.26 17.59 -9.52
C ARG A 335 10.47 17.98 -8.05
N MET A 336 9.84 17.28 -7.11
CA MET A 336 10.06 17.52 -5.67
C MET A 336 11.38 16.91 -5.17
N VAL A 337 11.79 15.77 -5.73
CA VAL A 337 13.10 15.18 -5.45
C VAL A 337 14.20 16.08 -5.99
N ASP A 338 14.05 16.63 -7.19
CA ASP A 338 15.05 17.50 -7.82
C ASP A 338 15.26 18.79 -7.02
N LYS A 339 14.20 19.33 -6.41
CA LYS A 339 14.30 20.49 -5.50
C LYS A 339 15.17 20.24 -4.27
N LEU A 340 15.42 18.99 -3.88
CA LEU A 340 16.30 18.66 -2.74
C LEU A 340 17.79 18.71 -3.11
N VAL A 341 18.13 18.71 -4.40
CA VAL A 341 19.53 18.73 -4.83
C VAL A 341 20.18 20.04 -4.40
N GLY A 342 21.31 19.92 -3.69
CA GLY A 342 22.05 21.08 -3.17
C GLY A 342 21.41 21.77 -1.96
N GLN A 343 20.29 21.26 -1.44
CA GLN A 343 19.63 21.82 -0.26
C GLN A 343 20.05 21.11 1.03
N LEU A 344 20.10 21.85 2.14
CA LEU A 344 20.32 21.26 3.46
C LEU A 344 19.00 20.69 4.00
N ALA A 345 19.02 19.41 4.40
CA ALA A 345 17.81 18.66 4.78
C ALA A 345 17.00 19.29 5.94
N PHE A 346 17.68 19.96 6.88
CA PHE A 346 17.06 20.55 8.07
C PHE A 346 16.52 21.97 7.85
N THR A 347 17.06 22.72 6.89
CA THR A 347 16.61 24.10 6.60
C THR A 347 15.57 24.14 5.50
N TRP A 348 15.58 23.16 4.59
CA TRP A 348 14.62 23.09 3.50
C TRP A 348 13.22 22.70 3.98
N SER A 349 12.23 23.50 3.56
CA SER A 349 10.81 23.28 3.80
C SER A 349 10.01 23.29 2.50
N PHE A 350 9.22 22.25 2.26
CA PHE A 350 8.30 22.20 1.14
C PHE A 350 7.01 22.96 1.43
N LYS A 351 6.39 23.51 0.39
CA LYS A 351 5.06 24.11 0.49
C LYS A 351 3.99 23.05 0.22
N ARG A 352 2.88 23.06 0.97
CA ARG A 352 1.76 22.11 0.76
C ARG A 352 1.19 22.17 -0.65
N LYS A 353 1.27 23.32 -1.33
CA LYS A 353 0.83 23.50 -2.72
C LYS A 353 1.68 22.77 -3.77
N ASP A 354 2.86 22.28 -3.38
CA ASP A 354 3.78 21.63 -4.30
C ASP A 354 3.45 20.13 -4.52
N LYS A 355 2.53 19.55 -3.72
CA LYS A 355 2.04 18.17 -3.88
C LYS A 355 1.18 18.02 -5.14
N ALA A 356 0.95 16.79 -5.58
CA ALA A 356 -0.03 16.49 -6.62
C ALA A 356 -1.45 16.82 -6.12
N LYS A 357 -2.26 17.42 -6.98
CA LYS A 357 -3.67 17.73 -6.73
C LYS A 357 -4.50 16.51 -7.10
N THR A 358 -5.25 15.99 -6.14
CA THR A 358 -6.05 14.76 -6.27
C THR A 358 -7.50 15.10 -6.63
N LEU A 359 -8.29 14.09 -7.00
CA LEU A 359 -9.73 14.30 -7.28
C LEU A 359 -10.43 14.84 -6.02
N GLY A 360 -10.11 14.30 -4.84
CA GLY A 360 -10.70 14.78 -3.60
C GLY A 360 -10.33 16.21 -3.18
N ASP A 361 -9.26 16.81 -3.75
CA ASP A 361 -8.94 18.22 -3.49
C ASP A 361 -9.92 19.17 -4.23
N ALA A 362 -10.74 18.66 -5.16
CA ALA A 362 -11.64 19.44 -6.02
C ALA A 362 -13.02 19.76 -5.40
N HIS A 363 -13.47 19.01 -4.39
CA HIS A 363 -14.82 19.15 -3.81
C HIS A 363 -14.96 20.29 -2.78
N ALA A 364 -13.86 20.94 -2.43
CA ALA A 364 -13.92 22.14 -1.60
C ALA A 364 -14.38 23.31 -2.47
N VAL A 365 -15.70 23.56 -2.52
CA VAL A 365 -16.25 24.75 -3.18
C VAL A 365 -15.73 25.98 -2.43
N LYS A 366 -14.83 26.72 -3.08
CA LYS A 366 -14.34 27.99 -2.55
C LYS A 366 -15.38 29.07 -2.83
N ILE A 367 -16.02 29.57 -1.78
CA ILE A 367 -16.91 30.73 -1.85
C ILE A 367 -16.07 32.03 -1.81
N SER A 368 -14.90 31.98 -1.16
CA SER A 368 -13.92 33.08 -1.11
C SER A 368 -12.48 32.54 -1.11
N THR A 369 -11.48 33.43 -1.11
CA THR A 369 -10.05 33.07 -1.06
C THR A 369 -9.66 32.26 0.17
N GLU A 370 -10.44 32.31 1.26
CA GLU A 370 -10.12 31.69 2.55
C GLU A 370 -11.16 30.67 3.06
N GLU A 371 -12.33 30.56 2.43
CA GLU A 371 -13.42 29.70 2.94
C GLU A 371 -13.80 28.60 1.93
N SER A 372 -13.81 27.36 2.41
CA SER A 372 -14.28 26.18 1.67
C SER A 372 -15.39 25.47 2.43
N ILE A 373 -16.49 25.14 1.76
CA ILE A 373 -17.56 24.33 2.35
C ILE A 373 -17.37 22.86 1.96
N ASP A 374 -17.35 21.99 2.96
CA ASP A 374 -17.49 20.54 2.80
C ASP A 374 -18.98 20.21 2.59
N THR A 375 -19.33 19.74 1.39
CA THR A 375 -20.71 19.42 0.99
C THR A 375 -21.31 18.28 1.83
N ALA A 376 -20.50 17.32 2.30
CA ALA A 376 -20.96 16.26 3.19
C ALA A 376 -21.26 16.80 4.60
N LEU A 377 -20.45 17.74 5.09
CA LEU A 377 -20.71 18.42 6.36
C LEU A 377 -21.94 19.33 6.27
N LEU A 378 -22.15 20.00 5.14
CA LEU A 378 -23.34 20.81 4.88
C LEU A 378 -24.60 19.95 4.91
N PHE A 379 -24.58 18.79 4.24
CA PHE A 379 -25.69 17.83 4.27
C PHE A 379 -26.00 17.34 5.69
N GLN A 380 -24.99 16.95 6.46
CA GLN A 380 -25.17 16.56 7.87
C GLN A 380 -25.82 17.69 8.69
N ARG A 381 -25.40 18.94 8.47
CA ARG A 381 -25.99 20.11 9.13
C ARG A 381 -27.45 20.33 8.71
N LEU A 382 -27.77 20.20 7.41
CA LEU A 382 -29.13 20.34 6.90
C LEU A 382 -30.08 19.27 7.49
N ILE A 383 -29.62 18.03 7.65
CA ILE A 383 -30.39 16.98 8.36
C ILE A 383 -30.64 17.36 9.82
N VAL A 384 -29.63 17.88 10.51
CA VAL A 384 -29.75 18.29 11.92
C VAL A 384 -30.72 19.46 12.06
N ILE A 385 -30.62 20.47 11.19
CA ILE A 385 -31.52 21.63 11.16
C ILE A 385 -32.96 21.19 10.86
N SER A 386 -33.14 20.24 9.93
CA SER A 386 -34.46 19.68 9.65
C SER A 386 -35.05 18.94 10.86
N LYS A 387 -34.23 18.18 11.60
CA LYS A 387 -34.65 17.53 12.85
C LYS A 387 -34.93 18.51 14.00
N ALA A 388 -34.34 19.70 13.97
CA ALA A 388 -34.59 20.75 14.95
C ALA A 388 -35.89 21.53 14.70
N GLY A 389 -36.57 21.30 13.57
CA GLY A 389 -37.85 21.92 13.22
C GLY A 389 -37.74 23.24 12.45
N ASP A 390 -36.52 23.69 12.15
CA ASP A 390 -36.26 24.94 11.44
C ASP A 390 -36.37 24.82 9.91
N LEU A 391 -36.34 23.60 9.35
CA LEU A 391 -36.54 23.31 7.93
C LEU A 391 -37.38 22.04 7.71
N SER A 392 -38.33 22.07 6.77
CA SER A 392 -39.10 20.90 6.35
C SER A 392 -38.17 19.85 5.70
N LEU A 393 -38.33 18.59 6.11
CA LEU A 393 -37.55 17.48 5.55
C LEU A 393 -37.86 17.27 4.06
N GLY A 394 -39.08 17.60 3.63
CA GLY A 394 -39.48 17.53 2.22
C GLY A 394 -38.68 18.51 1.36
N ASP A 395 -38.52 19.73 1.83
CA ASP A 395 -37.79 20.81 1.14
C ASP A 395 -36.28 20.50 1.09
N VAL A 396 -35.76 19.85 2.13
CA VAL A 396 -34.38 19.37 2.16
C VAL A 396 -34.20 18.28 1.09
N LEU A 397 -35.10 17.30 0.99
CA LEU A 397 -35.00 16.17 0.06
C LEU A 397 -35.51 16.45 -1.37
N GLU A 398 -35.96 17.67 -1.68
CA GLU A 398 -36.46 18.06 -3.01
C GLU A 398 -35.35 18.02 -4.08
N PHE A 399 -34.09 18.17 -3.66
CA PHE A 399 -32.91 18.04 -4.49
C PHE A 399 -32.12 16.80 -4.09
N GLU A 400 -31.37 16.20 -5.03
CA GLU A 400 -30.51 15.07 -4.72
C GLU A 400 -29.40 15.50 -3.76
N LEU A 401 -29.56 15.17 -2.48
CA LEU A 401 -28.69 15.64 -1.38
C LEU A 401 -27.41 14.84 -1.19
N GLY A 402 -27.10 13.91 -2.11
CA GLY A 402 -25.77 13.32 -2.16
C GLY A 402 -24.75 14.42 -2.47
N PRO A 403 -23.49 14.32 -1.96
CA PRO A 403 -22.45 15.24 -2.44
C PRO A 403 -22.29 15.15 -3.97
N THR A 404 -22.63 14.00 -4.57
CA THR A 404 -22.68 13.72 -6.01
C THR A 404 -23.65 12.55 -6.32
N PRO A 405 -24.30 12.50 -7.49
CA PRO A 405 -25.13 11.37 -7.93
C PRO A 405 -24.32 10.08 -8.12
N PHE A 406 -24.96 8.92 -8.07
CA PHE A 406 -24.34 7.67 -8.52
C PHE A 406 -24.44 7.58 -10.05
N ALA A 407 -23.33 7.24 -10.72
CA ALA A 407 -23.36 6.93 -12.14
C ALA A 407 -24.16 5.63 -12.34
N PHE A 408 -25.32 5.75 -13.01
CA PHE A 408 -26.14 4.62 -13.45
C PHE A 408 -25.75 4.18 -14.85
#